data_AF-A0A440UYH3-F1
#
_entry.id   AF-A0A440UYH3-F1
#
_cell.length_a   1.000
_cell.length_b   1.000
_cell.length_c   1.000
_cell.angle_alpha   90.00
_cell.angle_beta   90.00
_cell.angle_gamma   90.00
#
_symmetry.space_group_name_H-M   'P 1'
#
loop_
_entity.id
_entity.type
_entity.pdbx_description
1 polymer ?
#
loop_
_entity_poly.entity_id
_entity_poly.type
_entity_poly.pdbx_seq_one_letter_code
_entity_poly.pdbx_strand_id
1 'polypeptide(L)'
;VAVLAALKAKGIPGKAVNLIGTERWLERPIDPLYEGAYIATLDQSESGPIADRFKATYNYQPDVNVAYAYDMVAMSAGIASSVGPNGFSKQVLENASGFRGSTGLFRFRADGSSQRSMPFFKVEKGRLKLVEKQTAGF
;
A
#
# COMPACT_ATOMS: atom_id res chain seq x y z
N VAL A 1 14.39 -13.64 6.30
CA VAL A 1 14.14 -14.45 7.52
C VAL A 1 15.41 -14.73 8.33
N ALA A 2 16.49 -15.27 7.74
CA ALA A 2 17.72 -15.64 8.48
C ALA A 2 18.33 -14.50 9.34
N VAL A 3 18.42 -13.28 8.81
CA VAL A 3 18.93 -12.11 9.57
C VAL A 3 18.05 -11.80 10.77
N LEU A 4 16.72 -11.80 10.60
CA LEU A 4 15.79 -11.50 11.68
C LEU A 4 15.81 -12.58 12.77
N ALA A 5 15.93 -13.85 12.39
CA ALA A 5 16.10 -14.94 13.34
C ALA A 5 17.38 -14.76 14.18
N ALA A 6 18.50 -14.42 13.55
CA ALA A 6 19.76 -14.15 14.24
C ALA A 6 19.68 -12.94 15.18
N LEU A 7 18.99 -11.87 14.77
CA LEU A 7 18.72 -10.72 15.63
C LEU A 7 17.90 -11.11 16.85
N LYS A 8 16.80 -11.85 16.66
CA LYS A 8 15.92 -12.28 17.77
C LYS A 8 16.65 -13.21 18.73
N ALA A 9 17.50 -14.12 18.23
CA ALA A 9 18.35 -14.97 19.06
C ALA A 9 19.34 -14.16 19.94
N LYS A 10 19.73 -12.96 19.50
CA LYS A 10 20.54 -12.00 20.28
C LYS A 10 19.70 -11.05 21.14
N GLY A 11 18.39 -11.26 21.25
CA GLY A 11 17.49 -10.39 22.01
C GLY A 11 17.12 -9.07 21.31
N ILE A 12 17.27 -9.00 19.98
CA ILE A 12 16.94 -7.83 19.16
C ILE A 12 15.76 -8.18 18.22
N PRO A 13 14.70 -7.37 18.13
CA PRO A 13 14.46 -6.14 18.89
C PRO A 13 14.17 -6.41 20.38
N GLY A 14 14.82 -5.65 21.26
CA GLY A 14 14.47 -5.56 22.69
C GLY A 14 13.43 -4.46 22.93
N LYS A 15 13.28 -3.99 24.18
CA LYS A 15 12.30 -2.92 24.53
C LYS A 15 12.54 -1.57 23.82
N ALA A 16 13.75 -1.30 23.37
CA ALA A 16 14.16 -0.01 22.83
C ALA A 16 14.19 0.05 21.29
N VAL A 17 13.99 -1.08 20.61
CA VAL A 17 14.12 -1.16 19.14
C VAL A 17 12.81 -1.68 18.58
N ASN A 18 12.29 -1.04 17.55
CA ASN A 18 11.14 -1.53 16.79
C ASN A 18 11.61 -2.10 15.46
N LEU A 19 10.99 -3.19 15.04
CA LEU A 19 11.21 -3.76 13.72
C LEU A 19 10.27 -3.08 12.73
N ILE A 20 10.83 -2.55 11.63
CA ILE A 20 10.05 -2.02 10.52
C ILE A 20 10.26 -2.95 9.33
N GLY A 21 9.18 -3.53 8.82
CA GLY A 21 9.14 -4.33 7.62
C GLY A 21 8.58 -3.55 6.44
N THR A 22 8.89 -4.02 5.23
CA THR A 22 8.27 -3.55 3.99
C THR A 22 7.05 -4.40 3.65
N GLU A 23 6.14 -3.90 2.82
CA GLU A 23 4.99 -4.68 2.31
C GLU A 23 5.37 -6.05 1.72
N ARG A 24 6.59 -6.22 1.18
CA ARG A 24 7.09 -7.50 0.66
C ARG A 24 7.06 -8.65 1.67
N TRP A 25 7.07 -8.35 2.97
CA TRP A 25 6.95 -9.38 4.02
C TRP A 25 5.56 -10.04 4.02
N LEU A 26 4.58 -9.41 3.38
CA LEU A 26 3.19 -9.85 3.28
C LEU A 26 2.88 -10.59 1.97
N GLU A 27 3.85 -10.73 1.05
CA GLU A 27 3.71 -11.53 -0.19
C GLU A 27 3.52 -13.03 0.11
N ARG A 28 3.77 -13.44 1.36
CA ARG A 28 3.59 -14.78 1.90
C ARG A 28 2.84 -14.69 3.23
N PRO A 29 2.28 -15.81 3.75
CA PRO A 29 1.71 -15.82 5.09
C PRO A 29 2.67 -15.23 6.12
N ILE A 30 2.14 -14.44 7.05
CA ILE A 30 2.92 -13.72 8.06
C ILE A 30 3.74 -14.73 8.89
N ASP A 31 5.07 -14.55 8.86
CA ASP A 31 6.00 -15.37 9.64
C ASP A 31 5.88 -15.03 11.14
N PRO A 32 5.85 -16.01 12.06
CA PRO A 32 5.88 -15.74 13.50
C PRO A 32 7.03 -14.83 13.96
N LEU A 33 8.15 -14.82 13.23
CA LEU A 33 9.27 -13.92 13.49
C LEU A 33 8.91 -12.44 13.27
N TYR A 34 7.81 -12.13 12.59
CA TYR A 34 7.34 -10.76 12.39
C TYR A 34 6.53 -10.22 13.57
N GLU A 35 6.22 -11.03 14.60
CA GLU A 35 5.47 -10.55 15.77
C GLU A 35 6.11 -9.29 16.37
N GLY A 36 5.28 -8.26 16.56
CA GLY A 36 5.67 -6.94 17.05
C GLY A 36 6.26 -5.99 15.98
N ALA A 37 6.47 -6.45 14.75
CA ALA A 37 6.94 -5.61 13.66
C ALA A 37 5.86 -4.64 13.21
N TYR A 38 6.29 -3.47 12.75
CA TYR A 38 5.45 -2.52 12.06
C TYR A 38 5.64 -2.61 10.55
N ILE A 39 4.55 -2.52 9.80
CA ILE A 39 4.56 -2.63 8.34
C ILE A 39 3.59 -1.57 7.79
N ALA A 40 4.08 -0.75 6.87
CA ALA A 40 3.22 0.10 6.03
C ALA A 40 2.79 -0.72 4.80
N THR A 41 1.48 -0.77 4.53
CA THR A 41 0.91 -1.50 3.39
C THR A 41 -0.43 -0.86 3.00
N LEU A 42 -0.97 -1.25 1.83
CA LEU A 42 -2.31 -0.83 1.41
C LEU A 42 -3.40 -1.26 2.39
N ASP A 43 -4.45 -0.44 2.52
CA ASP A 43 -5.66 -0.77 3.28
C ASP A 43 -6.47 -1.81 2.51
N GLN A 44 -6.55 -3.03 3.05
CA GLN A 44 -7.33 -4.11 2.42
C GLN A 44 -8.81 -3.77 2.31
N SER A 45 -9.36 -2.92 3.21
CA SER A 45 -10.76 -2.50 3.14
C SER A 45 -11.06 -1.58 1.96
N GLU A 46 -10.08 -0.80 1.49
CA GLU A 46 -10.21 0.06 0.30
C GLU A 46 -10.08 -0.78 -0.99
N SER A 47 -9.18 -1.77 -1.00
CA SER A 47 -8.94 -2.63 -2.18
C SER A 47 -9.98 -3.75 -2.37
N GLY A 48 -10.70 -4.14 -1.31
CA GLY A 48 -11.62 -5.28 -1.29
C GLY A 48 -12.67 -5.28 -2.41
N PRO A 49 -13.39 -4.17 -2.65
CA PRO A 49 -14.43 -4.13 -3.69
C PRO A 49 -13.90 -4.41 -5.12
N ILE A 50 -12.69 -3.96 -5.46
CA ILE A 50 -12.06 -4.30 -6.74
C ILE A 50 -11.62 -5.76 -6.74
N ALA A 51 -11.09 -6.24 -5.62
CA ALA A 51 -10.65 -7.62 -5.50
C ALA A 51 -11.79 -8.62 -5.78
N ASP A 52 -12.97 -8.35 -5.23
CA ASP A 52 -14.17 -9.18 -5.42
C ASP A 52 -14.64 -9.17 -6.88
N ARG A 53 -14.69 -7.99 -7.53
CA ARG A 53 -15.09 -7.86 -8.95
C ARG A 53 -14.11 -8.58 -9.88
N PHE A 54 -12.81 -8.44 -9.61
CA PHE A 54 -11.78 -9.10 -10.39
C PHE A 54 -11.89 -10.62 -10.27
N LYS A 55 -12.00 -11.15 -9.05
CA LYS A 55 -12.15 -12.57 -8.81
C LYS A 55 -13.42 -13.15 -9.45
N ALA A 56 -14.53 -12.42 -9.40
CA ALA A 56 -15.78 -12.84 -10.05
C ALA A 56 -15.63 -12.95 -11.58
N THR A 57 -14.76 -12.13 -12.18
CA THR A 57 -14.55 -12.08 -13.64
C THR A 57 -13.51 -13.10 -14.10
N TYR A 58 -12.38 -13.20 -13.40
CA TYR A 58 -11.20 -13.94 -13.84
C TYR A 58 -10.96 -15.25 -13.06
N ASN A 59 -11.74 -15.51 -12.01
CA ASN A 59 -11.69 -16.72 -11.20
C ASN A 59 -10.34 -16.99 -10.50
N TYR A 60 -9.58 -15.93 -10.19
CA TYR A 60 -8.41 -16.00 -9.30
C TYR A 60 -8.28 -14.71 -8.46
N GLN A 61 -7.47 -14.79 -7.40
CA GLN A 61 -7.24 -13.63 -6.52
C GLN A 61 -6.33 -12.61 -7.21
N PRO A 62 -6.69 -11.32 -7.24
CA PRO A 62 -5.82 -10.30 -7.79
C PRO A 62 -4.57 -10.13 -6.93
N ASP A 63 -3.45 -9.86 -7.59
CA ASP A 63 -2.27 -9.32 -6.93
C ASP A 63 -2.39 -7.79 -6.79
N VAL A 64 -1.39 -7.18 -6.16
CA VAL A 64 -1.35 -5.72 -5.98
C VAL A 64 -1.27 -4.95 -7.30
N ASN A 65 -0.67 -5.55 -8.35
CA ASN A 65 -0.51 -4.90 -9.65
C ASN A 65 -1.86 -4.71 -10.34
N VAL A 66 -2.79 -5.65 -10.16
CA VAL A 66 -4.17 -5.50 -10.63
C VAL A 66 -4.81 -4.25 -10.03
N ALA A 67 -4.71 -4.07 -8.71
CA ALA A 67 -5.26 -2.89 -8.04
C ALA A 67 -4.65 -1.59 -8.56
N TYR A 68 -3.32 -1.57 -8.77
CA TYR A 68 -2.64 -0.43 -9.39
C TYR A 68 -3.12 -0.15 -10.82
N ALA A 69 -3.33 -1.18 -11.63
CA ALA A 69 -3.84 -1.01 -13.00
C ALA A 69 -5.25 -0.39 -13.01
N TYR A 70 -6.14 -0.86 -12.12
CA TYR A 70 -7.47 -0.26 -11.97
C TYR A 70 -7.39 1.22 -11.59
N ASP A 71 -6.51 1.57 -10.65
CA ASP A 71 -6.32 2.97 -10.23
C ASP A 71 -5.81 3.84 -11.39
N MET A 72 -4.90 3.34 -12.22
CA MET A 72 -4.39 4.09 -13.37
C MET A 72 -5.47 4.32 -14.44
N VAL A 73 -6.32 3.34 -14.68
CA VAL A 73 -7.46 3.49 -15.60
C VAL A 73 -8.48 4.48 -15.04
N ALA A 74 -8.86 4.34 -13.76
CA ALA A 74 -9.78 5.24 -13.10
C ALA A 74 -9.27 6.68 -13.07
N MET A 75 -7.98 6.87 -12.78
CA MET A 75 -7.30 8.17 -12.85
C MET A 75 -7.38 8.76 -14.26
N SER A 76 -7.02 7.98 -15.28
CA SER A 76 -7.00 8.45 -16.68
C SER A 76 -8.41 8.84 -17.15
N ALA A 77 -9.42 8.03 -16.82
CA ALA A 77 -10.82 8.35 -17.10
C ALA A 77 -11.30 9.59 -16.32
N GLY A 78 -10.86 9.74 -15.08
CA GLY A 78 -11.15 10.93 -14.25
C GLY A 78 -10.56 12.20 -14.85
N ILE A 79 -9.31 12.17 -15.30
CA ILE A 79 -8.66 13.30 -15.99
C ILE A 79 -9.41 13.64 -17.28
N ALA A 80 -9.67 12.64 -18.12
CA ALA A 80 -10.35 12.84 -19.39
C ALA A 80 -11.78 13.41 -19.22
N SER A 81 -12.51 12.97 -18.19
CA SER A 81 -13.88 13.44 -17.93
C SER A 81 -13.94 14.82 -17.28
N SER A 82 -12.98 15.17 -16.42
CA SER A 82 -12.99 16.44 -15.68
C SER A 82 -12.28 17.59 -16.39
N VAL A 83 -11.16 17.32 -17.08
CA VAL A 83 -10.33 18.35 -17.72
C VAL A 83 -10.36 18.24 -19.25
N GLY A 84 -10.68 17.06 -19.79
CA GLY A 84 -10.66 16.81 -21.23
C GLY A 84 -9.30 16.37 -21.77
N PRO A 85 -9.12 16.33 -23.11
CA PRO A 85 -7.92 15.78 -23.75
C PRO A 85 -6.61 16.46 -23.34
N ASN A 86 -6.65 17.75 -22.98
CA ASN A 86 -5.48 18.52 -22.52
C ASN A 86 -5.16 18.30 -21.04
N GLY A 87 -5.92 17.45 -20.34
CA GLY A 87 -5.75 17.17 -18.92
C GLY A 87 -4.50 16.36 -18.58
N PHE A 88 -3.87 15.70 -19.55
CA PHE A 88 -2.65 14.92 -19.35
C PHE A 88 -1.40 15.80 -19.38
N SER A 89 -1.39 16.84 -18.55
CA SER A 89 -0.23 17.74 -18.37
C SER A 89 0.51 17.43 -17.07
N LYS A 90 1.78 17.84 -17.00
CA LYS A 90 2.61 17.72 -15.79
C LYS A 90 1.92 18.34 -14.56
N GLN A 91 1.31 19.51 -14.73
CA GLN A 91 0.62 20.23 -13.65
C GLN A 91 -0.55 19.43 -13.06
N VAL A 92 -1.31 18.72 -13.89
CA VAL A 92 -2.45 17.90 -13.43
C VAL A 92 -1.96 16.61 -12.79
N LEU A 93 -0.98 15.93 -13.41
CA LEU A 93 -0.44 14.66 -12.91
C LEU A 93 0.30 14.83 -11.58
N GLU A 94 1.03 15.92 -11.40
CA GLU A 94 1.83 16.20 -10.19
C GLU A 94 1.08 17.07 -9.17
N ASN A 95 -0.25 17.13 -9.25
CA ASN A 95 -1.05 17.86 -8.28
C ASN A 95 -0.83 17.28 -6.87
N ALA A 96 -0.48 18.14 -5.91
CA ALA A 96 -0.18 17.74 -4.53
C ALA A 96 -1.38 17.08 -3.81
N SER A 97 -2.61 17.42 -4.21
CA SER A 97 -3.85 16.79 -3.73
C SER A 97 -4.02 15.35 -4.22
N GLY A 98 -3.35 14.98 -5.31
CA GLY A 98 -3.32 13.62 -5.84
C GLY A 98 -4.65 13.11 -6.39
N PHE A 99 -4.74 11.79 -6.43
CA PHE A 99 -5.84 10.98 -6.93
C PHE A 99 -6.21 9.94 -5.88
N ARG A 100 -7.50 9.60 -5.81
CA ARG A 100 -8.00 8.55 -4.91
C ARG A 100 -8.54 7.39 -5.74
N GLY A 101 -7.92 6.24 -5.61
CA GLY A 101 -8.35 4.97 -6.20
C GLY A 101 -8.65 3.93 -5.13
N SER A 102 -8.71 2.68 -5.54
CA SER A 102 -8.92 1.52 -4.67
C SER A 102 -7.69 1.12 -3.88
N THR A 103 -6.51 1.64 -4.20
CA THR A 103 -5.34 1.54 -3.32
C THR A 103 -5.21 2.73 -2.37
N GLY A 104 -6.24 3.59 -2.30
CA GLY A 104 -6.25 4.79 -1.47
C GLY A 104 -5.73 6.03 -2.21
N LEU A 105 -5.20 6.99 -1.45
CA LEU A 105 -4.69 8.25 -1.97
C LEU A 105 -3.27 8.07 -2.53
N PHE A 106 -3.03 8.59 -3.73
CA PHE A 106 -1.70 8.62 -4.33
C PHE A 106 -1.48 9.89 -5.15
N ARG A 107 -0.23 10.29 -5.34
CA ARG A 107 0.15 11.40 -6.23
C ARG A 107 1.46 11.10 -6.94
N PHE A 108 1.74 11.82 -8.01
CA PHE A 108 3.06 11.80 -8.64
C PHE A 108 3.89 12.97 -8.14
N ARG A 109 5.18 12.71 -7.94
CA ARG A 109 6.17 13.72 -7.56
C ARG A 109 6.82 14.30 -8.81
N ALA A 110 7.49 15.44 -8.65
CA ALA A 110 8.19 16.12 -9.76
C ALA A 110 9.31 15.30 -10.42
N ASP A 111 9.77 14.24 -9.76
CA ASP A 111 10.73 13.25 -10.28
C ASP A 111 10.05 12.08 -11.02
N GLY A 112 8.73 12.11 -11.18
CA GLY A 112 7.92 11.07 -11.82
C GLY A 112 7.59 9.88 -10.92
N SER A 113 8.09 9.83 -9.68
CA SER A 113 7.78 8.73 -8.76
C SER A 113 6.36 8.83 -8.21
N SER A 114 5.76 7.68 -7.92
CA SER A 114 4.47 7.61 -7.23
C SER A 114 4.68 7.63 -5.72
N GLN A 115 3.91 8.48 -5.04
CA GLN A 115 3.82 8.51 -3.59
C GLN A 115 2.41 8.03 -3.19
N ARG A 116 2.30 7.00 -2.32
CA ARG A 116 1.01 6.38 -1.94
C ARG A 116 0.78 6.36 -0.44
N SER A 117 -0.39 6.83 -0.01
CA SER A 117 -0.78 6.82 1.41
C SER A 117 -0.95 5.38 1.85
N MET A 118 -0.06 4.93 2.73
CA MET A 118 -0.08 3.58 3.29
C MET A 118 -0.37 3.67 4.79
N PRO A 119 -1.49 3.10 5.27
CA PRO A 119 -1.71 2.93 6.69
C PRO A 119 -0.58 2.13 7.33
N PHE A 120 -0.37 2.39 8.61
CA PHE A 120 0.64 1.74 9.42
C PHE A 120 0.01 0.67 10.29
N PHE A 121 0.54 -0.55 10.21
CA PHE A 121 0.05 -1.70 10.95
C PHE A 121 1.14 -2.26 11.84
N LYS A 122 0.72 -2.98 12.89
CA LYS A 122 1.59 -3.81 13.72
C LYS A 122 1.16 -5.26 13.61
N VAL A 123 2.12 -6.16 13.49
CA VAL A 123 1.86 -7.60 13.54
C VAL A 123 1.59 -7.99 14.98
N GLU A 124 0.36 -8.43 15.25
CA GLU A 124 -0.07 -8.96 16.55
C GLU A 124 -0.80 -10.28 16.34
N LYS A 125 -0.34 -11.34 17.01
CA LYS A 125 -0.93 -12.70 16.93
C LYS A 125 -1.03 -13.19 15.48
N GLY A 126 0.02 -12.92 14.68
CA GLY A 126 0.08 -13.32 13.27
C GLY A 126 -0.90 -12.59 12.34
N ARG A 127 -1.45 -11.44 12.77
CA ARG A 127 -2.35 -10.60 11.96
C ARG A 127 -1.89 -9.15 11.97
N LEU A 128 -2.24 -8.41 10.92
CA LEU A 128 -2.07 -6.97 10.90
C LEU A 128 -3.15 -6.30 11.74
N LYS A 129 -2.71 -5.51 12.71
CA LYS A 129 -3.58 -4.63 13.50
C LYS A 129 -3.25 -3.18 13.13
N LEU A 130 -4.28 -2.42 12.78
CA LEU A 130 -4.15 -1.02 12.43
C LEU A 130 -3.57 -0.23 13.63
N VAL A 131 -2.54 0.57 13.36
CA VAL A 131 -1.95 1.50 14.32
C VAL A 131 -2.35 2.92 13.95
N GLU A 132 -2.18 3.27 12.67
CA GLU A 132 -2.50 4.60 12.15
C GLU A 132 -3.09 4.46 10.75
N LYS A 133 -4.25 5.08 10.50
CA LYS A 133 -4.89 5.00 9.19
C LYS A 133 -4.19 5.90 8.17
N GLN A 134 -3.67 7.04 8.62
CA GLN A 134 -2.99 7.98 7.75
C GLN A 134 -1.98 8.80 8.54
N THR A 135 -0.76 8.92 8.03
CA THR A 135 0.26 9.81 8.60
C THR A 135 0.19 11.19 7.93
N ALA A 136 0.45 12.24 8.70
CA ALA A 136 0.50 13.61 8.16
C ALA A 136 1.59 13.76 7.09
N GLY A 137 1.33 14.55 6.05
CA GLY A 137 2.31 14.84 4.99
C GLY A 137 2.30 13.84 3.82
N PHE A 138 1.40 12.85 3.89
CA PHE A 138 0.71 12.38 2.68
C PHE A 138 -0.26 13.45 2.19
#